data_AF-U2LC55-F1
#
_entry.id   AF-U2LC55-F1
#
_cell.length_a   1.000
_cell.length_b   1.000
_cell.length_c   1.000
_cell.angle_alpha   90.00
_cell.angle_beta   90.00
_cell.angle_gamma   90.00
#
_symmetry.space_group_name_H-M   'P 1'
#
loop_
_entity.id
_entity.type
_entity.pdbx_description
1 polymer ?
#
loop_
_entity_poly.entity_id
_entity_poly.type
_entity_poly.pdbx_seq_one_letter_code
_entity_poly.pdbx_strand_id
1 'polypeptide(L)'
;MVERVLHTTYTFMQDDAGNEVLCIERGRLSRRRIIRIADIVQITPLQTAFGASQYLLVKYGPNRLISLQPDDTKAFLAELKTRQ
;
A
#
# COMPACT_ATOMS: atom_id res chain seq x y z
N MET A 1 0.05 7.94 -25.64
CA MET A 1 0.20 8.31 -24.22
C MET A 1 -0.48 7.21 -23.42
N VAL A 2 0.28 6.30 -22.81
CA VAL A 2 -0.29 5.14 -22.09
C VAL A 2 -0.45 5.54 -20.63
N GLU A 3 -1.62 6.06 -20.29
CA GLU A 3 -2.06 6.20 -18.90
C GLU A 3 -2.38 4.80 -18.38
N ARG A 4 -1.35 4.14 -17.82
CA ARG A 4 -1.51 2.90 -17.07
C ARG A 4 -1.90 3.26 -15.64
N VAL A 5 -3.14 3.72 -15.45
CA VAL A 5 -3.76 3.73 -14.12
C VAL A 5 -4.00 2.26 -13.76
N LEU A 6 -3.01 1.64 -13.14
CA LEU A 6 -3.16 0.35 -12.47
C LEU A 6 -4.24 0.56 -11.41
N HIS A 7 -5.48 0.17 -11.70
CA HIS A 7 -6.61 0.12 -10.75
C HIS A 7 -6.18 -0.73 -9.54
N THR A 8 -5.48 -0.12 -8.61
CA THR A 8 -4.90 -0.76 -7.45
C THR A 8 -5.76 -0.39 -6.29
N THR A 9 -6.58 -1.33 -5.85
CA THR A 9 -7.45 -1.15 -4.71
C THR A 9 -6.68 -1.56 -3.46
N TYR A 10 -6.65 -0.66 -2.48
CA TYR A 10 -6.10 -0.90 -1.16
C TYR A 10 -7.26 -1.07 -0.19
N THR A 11 -7.44 -2.27 0.33
CA THR A 11 -8.53 -2.60 1.24
C THR A 11 -7.96 -3.03 2.57
N PHE A 12 -8.26 -2.29 3.63
CA PHE A 12 -7.97 -2.69 4.99
C PHE A 12 -9.02 -3.71 5.44
N MET A 13 -8.59 -4.87 5.89
CA MET A 13 -9.44 -5.93 6.41
C MET A 13 -8.86 -6.46 7.72
N GLN A 14 -9.68 -7.17 8.48
CA GLN A 14 -9.23 -7.90 9.64
C GLN A 14 -9.15 -9.39 9.29
N ASP A 15 -8.05 -10.03 9.62
CA ASP A 15 -7.87 -11.47 9.49
C ASP A 15 -8.68 -12.20 10.57
N ASP A 16 -8.92 -13.50 10.40
CA ASP A 16 -9.69 -14.34 11.33
C ASP A 16 -9.09 -14.33 12.75
N ALA A 17 -7.76 -14.16 12.85
CA ALA A 17 -7.03 -14.00 14.10
C ALA A 17 -7.14 -12.58 14.73
N GLY A 18 -8.01 -11.72 14.20
CA GLY A 18 -8.23 -10.36 14.71
C GLY A 18 -7.17 -9.33 14.30
N ASN A 19 -6.22 -9.69 13.43
CA ASN A 19 -5.12 -8.81 13.03
C ASN A 19 -5.49 -7.95 11.83
N GLU A 20 -5.09 -6.67 11.84
CA GLU A 20 -5.32 -5.79 10.69
C GLU A 20 -4.37 -6.14 9.54
N VAL A 21 -4.95 -6.28 8.34
CA VAL A 21 -4.25 -6.63 7.11
C VAL A 21 -4.60 -5.65 6.00
N LEU A 22 -3.57 -5.18 5.30
CA LEU A 22 -3.68 -4.46 4.04
C LEU A 22 -3.76 -5.46 2.89
N CYS A 23 -4.87 -5.45 2.18
CA CYS A 23 -5.04 -6.15 0.94
C CYS A 23 -4.83 -5.21 -0.25
N ILE A 24 -4.02 -5.64 -1.19
CA ILE A 24 -3.64 -4.89 -2.37
C ILE A 24 -4.03 -5.71 -3.59
N GLU A 25 -4.96 -5.18 -4.37
CA GLU A 25 -5.49 -5.83 -5.58
C GLU A 25 -5.19 -4.95 -6.79
N ARG A 26 -4.30 -5.39 -7.67
CA ARG A 26 -3.93 -4.66 -8.89
C ARG A 26 -4.83 -5.10 -10.06
N GLY A 27 -6.11 -4.77 -10.01
CA GLY A 27 -7.10 -5.15 -11.02
C GLY A 27 -7.41 -6.66 -11.10
N ARG A 28 -8.39 -7.01 -11.95
CA ARG A 28 -9.01 -8.36 -12.04
C ARG A 28 -8.08 -9.54 -12.35
N LEU A 29 -6.87 -9.29 -12.85
CA LEU A 29 -5.92 -10.33 -13.30
C LEU A 29 -4.63 -10.41 -12.47
N SER A 30 -4.40 -9.46 -11.55
CA SER A 30 -3.18 -9.50 -10.75
C SER A 30 -3.39 -10.25 -9.45
N ARG A 31 -2.33 -10.90 -8.99
CA ARG A 31 -2.32 -11.57 -7.68
C ARG A 31 -2.61 -10.57 -6.56
N ARG A 32 -3.70 -10.81 -5.83
CA ARG A 32 -4.00 -10.17 -4.55
C ARG A 32 -2.83 -10.37 -3.58
N ARG A 33 -2.35 -9.30 -2.97
CA ARG A 33 -1.31 -9.33 -1.94
C ARG A 33 -1.92 -8.94 -0.60
N ILE A 34 -1.71 -9.74 0.42
CA ILE A 34 -2.16 -9.47 1.79
C ILE A 34 -0.93 -9.25 2.65
N ILE A 35 -0.88 -8.14 3.37
CA ILE A 35 0.24 -7.71 4.22
C ILE A 35 -0.35 -7.37 5.58
N ARG A 36 0.19 -7.92 6.67
CA ARG A 36 -0.25 -7.53 8.03
C ARG A 36 0.24 -6.13 8.33
N ILE A 37 -0.62 -5.27 8.86
CA ILE A 37 -0.25 -3.90 9.25
C ILE A 37 0.85 -3.94 10.32
N ALA A 38 0.72 -4.84 11.30
CA ALA A 38 1.72 -5.06 12.34
C ALA A 38 3.10 -5.50 11.82
N ASP A 39 3.18 -6.07 10.60
CA ASP A 39 4.44 -6.49 9.98
C ASP A 39 5.11 -5.35 9.21
N ILE A 40 4.42 -4.20 9.04
CA ILE A 40 4.96 -3.01 8.40
C ILE A 40 5.96 -2.35 9.33
N VAL A 41 7.23 -2.39 8.93
CA VAL A 41 8.35 -1.86 9.71
C VAL A 41 8.59 -0.39 9.40
N GLN A 42 8.46 0.00 8.13
CA GLN A 42 8.75 1.35 7.69
C GLN A 42 7.95 1.73 6.45
N ILE A 43 7.49 2.98 6.41
CA ILE A 43 6.87 3.58 5.23
C ILE A 43 7.68 4.82 4.85
N THR A 44 8.13 4.85 3.61
CA THR A 44 8.89 5.97 3.05
C THR A 44 8.08 6.57 1.90
N PRO A 45 7.57 7.80 2.03
CA PRO A 45 7.00 8.51 0.89
C PRO A 45 8.10 8.98 -0.04
N LEU A 46 8.01 8.59 -1.31
CA LEU A 46 8.88 9.08 -2.38
C LEU A 46 8.05 9.84 -3.39
N GLN A 47 8.62 10.93 -3.87
CA GLN A 47 8.08 11.71 -4.97
C GLN A 47 9.06 11.61 -6.14
N THR A 48 8.55 11.37 -7.34
CA THR A 48 9.40 11.42 -8.53
C THR A 48 9.88 12.85 -8.74
N ALA A 49 11.04 13.02 -9.39
CA ALA A 49 11.44 14.32 -9.90
C ALA A 49 10.27 14.93 -10.72
N PHE A 50 10.03 16.22 -10.54
CA PHE A 50 8.90 16.99 -11.09
C PHE A 50 7.50 16.74 -10.48
N GLY A 51 7.36 15.95 -9.42
CA GLY A 51 6.08 15.84 -8.71
C GLY A 51 4.94 15.20 -9.51
N ALA A 52 5.25 14.59 -10.66
CA ALA A 52 4.29 13.94 -11.54
C ALA A 52 3.72 12.64 -10.95
N SER A 53 4.39 12.03 -9.96
CA SER A 53 3.86 10.88 -9.26
C SER A 53 4.40 10.80 -7.83
N GLN A 54 3.51 10.49 -6.90
CA GLN A 54 3.85 10.14 -5.52
C GLN A 54 3.67 8.64 -5.35
N TYR A 55 4.60 7.99 -4.64
CA TYR A 55 4.49 6.60 -4.28
C TYR A 55 5.04 6.36 -2.88
N LEU A 56 4.47 5.39 -2.19
CA LEU A 56 4.89 4.96 -0.86
C LEU A 56 5.69 3.68 -1.00
N LEU A 57 6.90 3.67 -0.47
CA LEU A 57 7.67 2.46 -0.27
C LEU A 57 7.34 1.90 1.12
N VAL A 58 6.73 0.73 1.17
CA VAL A 58 6.36 0.05 2.41
C VAL A 58 7.27 -1.16 2.58
N LYS A 59 8.05 -1.17 3.66
CA LYS A 59 8.88 -2.29 4.08
C LYS A 59 8.13 -3.10 5.12
N TYR A 60 8.01 -4.40 4.89
CA TYR A 60 7.30 -5.32 5.77
C TYR A 60 8.05 -6.65 5.91
N GLY A 61 8.02 -7.22 7.12
CA GLY A 61 8.58 -8.54 7.43
C GLY A 61 10.08 -8.68 7.16
N PRO A 62 10.60 -9.92 7.04
CA PRO A 62 12.00 -10.17 6.75
C PRO A 62 12.30 -9.83 5.27
N ASN A 63 12.64 -8.57 5.04
CA ASN A 63 13.17 -8.03 3.79
C ASN A 63 12.20 -7.96 2.60
N ARG A 64 10.89 -7.79 2.83
CA ARG A 64 9.93 -7.50 1.74
C ARG A 64 9.67 -6.00 1.63
N LEU A 65 9.64 -5.53 0.39
CA LEU A 65 9.36 -4.14 0.04
C LEU A 65 8.26 -4.11 -1.02
N ILE A 66 7.31 -3.21 -0.86
CA ILE A 66 6.27 -2.96 -1.85
C ILE A 66 6.11 -1.47 -2.10
N SER A 67 5.96 -1.11 -3.37
CA SER A 67 5.56 0.23 -3.77
C SER A 67 4.03 0.30 -3.87
N LEU A 68 3.44 1.26 -3.15
CA LEU A 68 2.03 1.62 -3.23
C LEU A 68 1.92 3.00 -3.89
N GLN A 69 0.91 3.18 -4.73
CA GLN A 69 0.54 4.45 -5.32
C GLN A 69 -0.95 4.68 -5.04
N PRO A 70 -1.32 5.01 -3.79
CA PRO A 70 -2.67 5.45 -3.48
C PRO A 70 -2.92 6.83 -4.11
N ASP A 71 -4.14 7.05 -4.59
CA ASP A 71 -4.60 8.34 -5.11
C ASP A 71 -4.47 9.42 -4.02
N ASP A 72 -4.92 9.09 -2.80
CA ASP A 72 -4.74 9.94 -1.62
C ASP A 72 -3.70 9.36 -0.65
N THR A 73 -2.43 9.72 -0.87
CA THR A 73 -1.30 9.28 -0.05
C THR A 73 -1.41 9.73 1.41
N LYS A 74 -1.97 10.92 1.66
CA LYS A 74 -2.08 11.48 3.01
C LYS A 74 -3.15 10.76 3.83
N ALA A 75 -4.34 10.56 3.26
CA ALA A 75 -5.41 9.82 3.90
C ALA A 75 -4.99 8.38 4.18
N PHE A 76 -4.29 7.75 3.22
CA PHE A 76 -3.78 6.39 3.39
C PHE A 76 -2.80 6.28 4.57
N LEU A 77 -1.85 7.21 4.69
CA LEU A 77 -0.92 7.23 5.82
C LEU A 77 -1.62 7.50 7.16
N ALA A 78 -2.63 8.36 7.18
CA ALA A 78 -3.39 8.66 8.39
C ALA A 78 -4.20 7.43 8.88
N GLU A 79 -4.85 6.72 7.96
CA GLU A 79 -5.52 5.46 8.27
C GLU A 79 -4.52 4.42 8.77
N LEU A 80 -3.41 4.23 8.06
CA LEU A 80 -2.42 3.23 8.44
C LEU A 80 -1.81 3.52 9.82
N LYS A 81 -1.56 4.79 10.14
CA LYS A 81 -1.08 5.22 11.47
C LYS A 81 -2.11 5.02 12.58
N THR A 82 -3.40 5.13 12.27
CA THR A 82 -4.48 4.87 13.24
C THR A 82 -4.59 3.38 13.59
N ARG A 83 -4.15 2.51 12.68
CA ARG A 83 -4.34 1.06 12.66
C ARG A 83 -3.09 0.28 13.09
N GLN A 84 -2.01 1.00 13.39
CA GLN A 84 -0.72 0.46 13.87
C GLN A 84 -0.61 0.73 15.37
#